data_AF-A0AAD5QUA1-F1
#
_entry.id   AF-A0AAD5QUA1-F1
#
_cell.length_a   1.000
_cell.length_b   1.000
_cell.length_c   1.000
_cell.angle_alpha   90.00
_cell.angle_beta   90.00
_cell.angle_gamma   90.00
#
_symmetry.space_group_name_H-M   'P 1'
#
loop_
_entity.id
_entity.type
_entity.pdbx_description
1 polymer ?
#
loop_
_entity_poly.entity_id
_entity_poly.type
_entity_poly.pdbx_seq_one_letter_code
_entity_poly.pdbx_strand_id
1 'polypeptide(L)'
;MVYGCGNSCVKFLFFLINLCICIFGALIFGFSLWANLDKNFGSHLADFVRKVDGADHRHIDEISKYQASLWILVAVGALLFCVGFLGCCGAACESPILLGLFFFIVIILTAIELGATIFAMSNREKFIEAIQKVLVSSSSTPEMRRNLKPIQDLFNCCGATFSTKQLYISDGLCTEAQKNMVLVFKMQ
;
A
#
# COMPACT_ATOMS: atom_id res chain seq x y z
N MET A 1 2.27 37.04 26.57
CA MET A 1 2.20 36.44 25.22
C MET A 1 0.73 36.37 24.86
N VAL A 2 0.29 37.01 23.78
CA VAL A 2 -1.13 37.01 23.40
C VAL A 2 -1.49 35.60 22.92
N TYR A 3 -2.18 34.83 23.75
CA TYR A 3 -2.78 33.55 23.33
C TYR A 3 -3.96 33.86 22.41
N GLY A 4 -3.67 34.15 21.13
CA GLY A 4 -4.69 34.26 20.11
C GLY A 4 -5.40 32.91 19.93
N CYS A 5 -6.72 32.92 19.81
CA CYS A 5 -7.56 31.73 19.61
C CYS A 5 -7.04 30.78 18.51
N GLY A 6 -6.34 31.32 17.50
CA GLY A 6 -5.72 30.56 16.41
C GLY A 6 -4.61 29.60 16.86
N ASN A 7 -3.73 29.98 17.78
CA ASN A 7 -2.62 29.12 18.21
C ASN A 7 -3.13 27.89 18.98
N SER A 8 -4.13 28.07 19.83
CA SER A 8 -4.78 26.97 20.55
C SER A 8 -5.53 26.03 19.60
N CYS A 9 -6.21 26.58 18.58
CA CYS A 9 -6.89 25.78 17.56
C CYS A 9 -5.91 24.93 16.74
N VAL A 10 -4.78 25.50 16.32
CA VAL A 10 -3.75 24.78 15.57
C VAL A 10 -3.11 23.67 16.40
N LYS A 11 -2.80 23.92 17.67
CA LYS A 11 -2.28 22.88 18.58
C LYS A 11 -3.28 21.73 18.75
N PHE A 12 -4.56 22.04 18.95
CA PHE A 12 -5.61 21.02 19.10
C PHE A 12 -5.81 20.21 17.82
N LEU A 13 -5.87 20.87 16.66
CA LEU A 13 -6.00 20.20 15.36
C LEU A 13 -4.79 19.33 15.04
N PHE A 14 -3.58 19.80 15.32
CA PHE A 14 -2.35 19.03 15.17
C PHE A 14 -2.36 17.79 16.06
N PHE A 15 -2.74 17.93 17.33
CA PHE A 15 -2.87 16.80 18.26
C PHE A 15 -3.90 15.79 17.75
N LEU A 16 -5.09 16.25 17.35
CA LEU A 16 -6.17 15.38 16.88
C LEU A 16 -5.77 14.60 15.62
N ILE A 17 -5.18 15.26 14.62
CA ILE A 17 -4.76 14.59 13.38
C ILE A 17 -3.67 13.54 13.67
N ASN A 18 -2.65 13.89 14.46
CA ASN A 18 -1.60 12.94 14.82
C ASN A 18 -2.13 11.77 15.68
N LEU A 19 -3.13 12.01 16.54
CA LEU A 19 -3.82 10.97 17.28
C LEU A 19 -4.58 10.02 16.36
N CYS A 20 -5.32 10.54 15.38
CA CYS A 20 -6.00 9.72 14.37
C CYS A 20 -5.00 8.88 13.56
N ILE A 21 -3.87 9.48 13.13
CA ILE A 21 -2.80 8.76 12.43
C ILE A 21 -2.21 7.67 13.32
N CYS A 22 -1.98 7.95 14.60
CA CYS A 22 -1.47 6.98 15.57
C CYS A 22 -2.42 5.79 15.73
N ILE A 23 -3.72 6.03 15.92
CA ILE A 23 -4.72 4.97 16.05
C ILE A 23 -4.79 4.15 14.77
N PHE A 24 -4.84 4.78 13.60
CA PHE A 24 -4.91 4.09 12.32
C PHE A 24 -3.64 3.26 12.05
N GLY A 25 -2.47 3.83 12.36
CA GLY A 25 -1.17 3.14 12.29
C GLY A 25 -1.11 1.94 13.22
N ALA A 26 -1.60 2.06 14.46
CA ALA A 26 -1.67 0.95 15.42
C ALA A 26 -2.59 -0.17 14.93
N LEU A 27 -3.75 0.15 14.35
CA LEU A 27 -4.66 -0.83 13.78
C LEU A 27 -4.02 -1.57 12.60
N ILE A 28 -3.39 -0.85 11.66
CA ILE A 28 -2.69 -1.48 10.53
C ILE A 28 -1.55 -2.34 11.02
N PHE A 29 -0.69 -1.81 11.90
CA PHE A 29 0.47 -2.54 12.41
C PHE A 29 0.06 -3.79 13.17
N GLY A 30 -0.93 -3.69 14.07
CA GLY A 30 -1.46 -4.82 14.83
C GLY A 30 -2.11 -5.87 13.94
N PHE A 31 -2.95 -5.45 12.99
CA PHE A 31 -3.57 -6.37 12.02
C PHE A 31 -2.50 -7.07 11.16
N SER A 32 -1.50 -6.33 10.68
CA SER A 32 -0.44 -6.87 9.82
C SER A 32 0.45 -7.86 10.56
N LEU A 33 0.77 -7.57 11.83
CA LEU A 33 1.55 -8.48 12.67
C LEU A 33 0.75 -9.74 13.02
N TRP A 34 -0.54 -9.60 13.34
CA TRP A 34 -1.42 -10.73 13.58
C TRP A 34 -1.53 -11.62 12.33
N ALA A 35 -1.76 -11.04 11.16
CA ALA A 35 -1.81 -11.76 9.88
C ALA A 35 -0.48 -12.46 9.52
N ASN A 36 0.66 -11.91 9.95
CA ASN A 36 1.98 -12.52 9.69
C ASN A 36 2.30 -13.68 10.67
N LEU A 37 1.88 -13.54 11.94
CA LEU A 37 2.20 -14.50 13.01
C LEU A 37 1.23 -15.68 13.09
N ASP A 38 -0.03 -15.49 12.68
CA ASP A 38 -1.06 -16.51 12.81
C ASP A 38 -1.04 -17.48 11.63
N LYS A 39 -0.60 -18.72 11.90
CA LYS A 39 -0.54 -19.81 10.90
C LYS A 39 -1.94 -20.24 10.42
N ASN A 40 -2.99 -19.99 11.21
CA ASN A 40 -4.37 -20.28 10.85
C ASN A 40 -5.00 -19.13 10.05
N PHE A 41 -4.42 -17.93 10.08
CA PHE A 41 -4.91 -16.82 9.28
C PHE A 41 -4.86 -17.15 7.78
N GLY A 42 -3.82 -17.86 7.34
CA GLY A 42 -3.70 -18.32 5.95
C GLY A 42 -4.86 -19.23 5.52
N SER A 43 -5.32 -20.15 6.37
CA SER A 43 -6.43 -21.05 6.05
C SER A 43 -7.79 -20.37 6.15
N HIS A 44 -8.00 -19.50 7.14
CA HIS A 44 -9.23 -18.69 7.25
C HIS A 44 -9.37 -17.67 6.13
N LEU A 45 -8.26 -17.05 5.70
CA LEU A 45 -8.22 -16.15 4.56
C LEU A 45 -8.54 -16.92 3.27
N ALA A 46 -7.98 -18.11 3.08
CA ALA A 46 -8.30 -18.96 1.93
C ALA A 46 -9.79 -19.34 1.89
N ASP A 47 -10.40 -19.62 3.04
CA ASP A 47 -11.83 -19.97 3.12
C ASP A 47 -12.75 -18.74 2.92
N PHE A 48 -12.34 -17.57 3.41
CA PHE A 48 -13.03 -16.30 3.13
C PHE A 48 -12.94 -15.90 1.66
N VAL A 49 -11.75 -15.99 1.06
CA VAL A 49 -11.53 -15.75 -0.37
C VAL A 49 -12.35 -16.72 -1.21
N ARG A 50 -12.43 -18.01 -0.85
CA ARG A 50 -13.32 -18.99 -1.49
C ARG A 50 -14.78 -18.56 -1.49
N LYS A 51 -15.28 -18.01 -0.38
CA LYS A 51 -16.68 -17.56 -0.25
C LYS A 51 -16.98 -16.30 -1.04
N VAL A 52 -16.03 -15.37 -1.13
CA VAL A 52 -16.23 -14.09 -1.84
C VAL A 52 -16.09 -14.27 -3.35
N ASP A 53 -15.22 -15.18 -3.81
CA ASP A 53 -14.75 -15.17 -5.19
C ASP A 53 -15.26 -16.34 -6.06
N GLY A 54 -16.11 -17.22 -5.50
CA GLY A 54 -16.99 -18.14 -6.25
C GLY A 54 -16.34 -19.05 -7.30
N ALA A 55 -15.02 -19.26 -7.26
CA ALA A 55 -14.32 -19.95 -8.33
C ALA A 55 -13.59 -21.20 -7.86
N ASP A 56 -13.75 -22.22 -8.70
CA ASP A 56 -13.23 -23.56 -8.52
C ASP A 56 -11.73 -23.65 -8.90
N HIS A 57 -11.11 -24.65 -8.29
CA HIS A 57 -9.85 -25.31 -8.61
C HIS A 57 -8.49 -24.78 -8.09
N ARG A 58 -8.10 -25.44 -6.98
CA ARG A 58 -6.82 -26.17 -6.77
C ARG A 58 -5.51 -25.41 -7.07
N HIS A 59 -4.92 -24.82 -6.02
CA HIS A 59 -3.67 -25.28 -5.39
C HIS A 59 -3.22 -24.24 -4.34
N ILE A 60 -3.37 -24.61 -3.07
CA ILE A 60 -2.89 -23.85 -1.90
C ILE A 60 -1.37 -24.11 -1.80
N ASP A 61 -0.54 -23.43 -2.59
CA ASP A 61 0.93 -23.48 -2.40
C ASP A 61 1.68 -22.20 -2.79
N GLU A 62 1.05 -21.02 -2.66
CA GLU A 62 1.71 -19.75 -2.98
C GLU A 62 1.52 -18.70 -1.85
N ILE A 63 1.66 -19.16 -0.60
CA ILE A 63 1.67 -18.31 0.60
C ILE A 63 2.93 -17.42 0.66
N SER A 64 3.98 -17.80 -0.08
CA SER A 64 5.30 -17.15 -0.08
C SER A 64 5.32 -15.73 -0.66
N LYS A 65 4.42 -15.38 -1.58
CA LYS A 65 4.36 -14.02 -2.16
C LYS A 65 3.49 -13.04 -1.39
N TYR A 66 2.45 -13.51 -0.71
CA TYR A 66 1.67 -12.69 0.23
C TYR A 66 2.54 -12.20 1.39
N GLN A 67 3.50 -13.02 1.82
CA GLN A 67 4.43 -12.69 2.88
C GLN A 67 5.17 -11.36 2.60
N ALA A 68 5.66 -11.14 1.38
CA ALA A 68 6.38 -9.89 1.04
C ALA A 68 5.49 -8.64 1.20
N SER A 69 4.22 -8.71 0.76
CA SER A 69 3.28 -7.60 0.87
C SER A 69 2.88 -7.32 2.33
N LEU A 70 2.70 -8.37 3.14
CA LEU A 70 2.41 -8.24 4.56
C LEU A 70 3.57 -7.59 5.33
N TRP A 71 4.82 -7.96 5.03
CA TRP A 71 5.99 -7.32 5.66
C TRP A 71 6.12 -5.84 5.30
N ILE A 72 5.76 -5.45 4.07
CA ILE A 72 5.67 -4.02 3.69
C ILE A 72 4.59 -3.31 4.51
N LEU A 73 3.42 -3.95 4.67
CA LEU A 73 2.31 -3.38 5.46
C LEU A 73 2.68 -3.23 6.95
N VAL A 74 3.44 -4.19 7.51
CA VAL A 74 4.04 -4.07 8.85
C VAL A 74 4.96 -2.85 8.93
N ALA A 75 5.88 -2.69 7.98
CA ALA A 75 6.82 -1.57 7.96
C ALA A 75 6.11 -0.21 7.87
N VAL A 76 5.14 -0.07 6.96
CA VAL A 76 4.35 1.16 6.79
C VAL A 76 3.49 1.43 8.04
N GLY A 77 2.81 0.42 8.57
CA GLY A 77 2.00 0.55 9.79
C GLY A 77 2.83 0.98 10.99
N ALA A 78 4.02 0.38 11.17
CA ALA A 78 4.95 0.76 12.23
C ALA A 78 5.43 2.21 12.08
N LEU A 79 5.78 2.63 10.86
CA LEU A 79 6.20 4.00 10.58
C LEU A 79 5.08 5.00 10.92
N LEU A 80 3.86 4.74 10.48
CA LEU A 80 2.68 5.59 10.77
C LEU A 80 2.40 5.67 12.27
N PHE A 81 2.47 4.54 12.98
CA PHE A 81 2.29 4.49 14.42
C PHE A 81 3.37 5.31 15.14
N CYS A 82 4.65 5.12 14.80
CA CYS A 82 5.76 5.87 15.40
C CYS A 82 5.65 7.37 15.15
N VAL A 83 5.37 7.79 13.90
CA VAL A 83 5.21 9.21 13.55
C VAL A 83 4.01 9.82 14.29
N GLY A 84 2.87 9.13 14.32
CA GLY A 84 1.68 9.59 15.04
C GLY A 84 1.90 9.67 16.56
N PHE A 85 2.60 8.69 17.14
CA PHE A 85 2.95 8.67 18.57
C PHE A 85 3.87 9.84 18.93
N LEU A 86 4.93 10.07 18.14
CA LEU A 86 5.84 11.21 18.34
C LEU A 86 5.12 12.55 18.19
N GLY A 87 4.19 12.68 17.22
CA GLY A 87 3.38 13.89 17.04
C GLY A 87 2.42 14.14 18.22
N CYS A 88 1.74 13.10 18.69
CA CYS A 88 0.82 13.16 19.83
C CYS A 88 1.56 13.46 21.15
N CYS A 89 2.64 12.73 21.45
CA CYS A 89 3.46 12.96 22.64
C CYS A 89 4.22 14.29 22.58
N GLY A 90 4.69 14.73 21.41
CA GLY A 90 5.35 16.02 21.24
C GLY A 90 4.40 17.18 21.52
N ALA A 91 3.15 17.08 21.08
CA ALA A 91 2.11 18.07 21.37
C ALA A 91 1.65 18.03 22.83
N ALA A 92 1.49 16.84 23.43
CA ALA A 92 1.04 16.68 24.81
C ALA A 92 2.10 17.06 25.86
N CYS A 93 3.37 16.70 25.62
CA CYS A 93 4.47 16.98 26.54
C CYS A 93 5.09 18.38 26.33
N GLU A 94 4.58 19.16 25.36
CA GLU A 94 5.12 20.46 24.94
C GLU A 94 6.66 20.44 24.77
N SER A 95 7.20 19.28 24.38
CA SER A 95 8.64 19.03 24.32
C SER A 95 9.18 19.45 22.95
N PRO A 96 10.03 20.49 22.88
CA PRO A 96 10.57 20.97 21.61
C PRO A 96 11.46 19.92 20.92
N ILE A 97 12.05 18.99 21.67
CA ILE A 97 12.90 17.92 21.14
C ILE A 97 12.04 16.89 20.39
N LEU A 98 10.93 16.45 20.98
CA LEU A 98 10.04 15.45 20.35
C LEU A 98 9.37 16.04 19.10
N LEU A 99 8.95 17.30 19.17
CA LEU A 99 8.36 18.01 18.04
C LEU A 99 9.40 18.25 16.93
N GLY A 100 10.65 18.53 17.30
CA GLY A 100 11.77 18.65 16.37
C GLY A 100 12.10 17.34 15.65
N LEU A 101 12.12 16.21 16.37
CA LEU A 101 12.31 14.89 15.78
C LEU A 101 11.19 14.52 14.81
N PHE A 102 9.93 14.79 15.19
CA PHE A 102 8.78 14.61 14.29
C PHE A 102 8.97 15.40 12.98
N PHE A 103 9.31 16.68 13.08
CA PHE A 103 9.50 17.54 11.91
C PHE A 103 10.66 17.05 11.04
N PHE A 104 11.77 16.63 11.65
CA PHE A 104 12.92 16.08 10.93
C PHE A 104 12.59 14.80 10.17
N ILE A 105 11.85 13.87 10.79
CA ILE A 105 11.38 12.64 10.13
C ILE A 105 10.47 12.99 8.94
N VAL A 106 9.53 13.91 9.12
CA VAL A 106 8.61 14.35 8.05
C VAL A 106 9.37 15.00 6.88
N ILE A 107 10.41 15.81 7.16
CA ILE A 107 11.27 16.37 6.11
C ILE A 107 11.95 15.26 5.32
N ILE A 108 12.52 14.26 5.98
CA ILE A 108 13.18 13.14 5.30
C ILE A 108 12.19 12.39 4.42
N LEU A 109 11.00 12.08 4.94
CA LEU A 109 9.95 11.39 4.17
C LEU A 109 9.54 12.22 2.95
N THR A 110 9.38 13.53 3.12
CA THR A 110 9.04 14.46 2.03
C THR A 110 10.15 14.50 0.98
N ALA A 111 11.42 14.53 1.39
CA ALA A 111 12.56 14.52 0.46
C ALA A 111 12.62 13.21 -0.34
N ILE A 112 12.35 12.07 0.30
CA ILE A 112 12.27 10.76 -0.37
C ILE A 112 11.11 10.73 -1.37
N GLU A 113 9.93 11.18 -0.95
CA GLU A 113 8.72 11.21 -1.80
C GLU A 113 8.90 12.13 -3.02
N LEU A 114 9.42 13.34 -2.81
CA LEU A 114 9.75 14.26 -3.89
C LEU A 114 10.83 13.69 -4.80
N GLY A 115 11.87 13.06 -4.25
CA GLY A 115 12.91 12.41 -5.02
C GLY A 115 12.38 11.28 -5.90
N ALA A 116 11.53 10.41 -5.33
CA ALA A 116 10.87 9.33 -6.06
C ALA A 116 9.95 9.88 -7.17
N THR A 117 9.21 10.94 -6.88
CA THR A 117 8.33 11.60 -7.85
C THR A 117 9.11 12.20 -9.01
N ILE A 118 10.20 12.93 -8.72
CA ILE A 118 11.09 13.50 -9.75
C ILE A 118 11.74 12.39 -10.56
N PHE A 119 12.20 11.31 -9.92
CA PHE A 119 12.78 10.16 -10.61
C PHE A 119 11.78 9.50 -11.56
N ALA A 120 10.54 9.27 -11.11
CA ALA A 120 9.48 8.70 -11.93
C ALA A 120 9.14 9.59 -13.15
N MET A 121 9.19 10.91 -13.00
CA MET A 121 8.96 11.85 -14.10
C MET A 121 10.15 11.99 -15.05
N SER A 122 11.37 11.99 -14.52
CA SER A 122 12.61 12.20 -15.27
C SER A 122 13.02 10.95 -16.07
N ASN A 123 12.81 9.75 -15.50
CA ASN A 123 13.20 8.47 -16.11
C ASN A 123 11.97 7.57 -16.29
N ARG A 124 11.00 8.03 -17.11
CA ARG A 124 9.73 7.31 -17.33
C ARG A 124 9.94 5.88 -17.79
N GLU A 125 10.86 5.64 -18.72
CA GLU A 125 11.12 4.29 -19.25
C GLU A 125 11.57 3.32 -18.15
N LYS A 126 12.56 3.72 -17.33
CA LYS A 126 13.06 2.89 -16.21
C LYS A 126 12.01 2.69 -15.13
N PHE A 127 11.19 3.72 -14.87
CA PHE A 127 10.09 3.64 -13.93
C PHE A 127 9.01 2.65 -14.41
N ILE A 128 8.62 2.73 -15.67
CA ILE A 128 7.67 1.78 -16.29
C ILE A 128 8.25 0.37 -16.26
N GLU A 129 9.53 0.18 -16.59
CA GLU A 129 10.20 -1.12 -16.52
C GLU A 129 10.18 -1.72 -15.10
N ALA A 130 10.47 -0.90 -14.08
CA ALA A 130 10.42 -1.32 -12.69
C ALA A 130 9.00 -1.74 -12.27
N ILE A 131 7.98 -0.96 -12.64
CA ILE A 131 6.58 -1.29 -12.39
C ILE A 131 6.18 -2.57 -13.11
N GLN A 132 6.56 -2.73 -14.39
CA GLN A 132 6.29 -3.93 -15.16
C GLN A 132 6.87 -5.16 -14.49
N LYS A 133 8.13 -5.10 -14.04
CA LYS A 133 8.80 -6.21 -13.36
C LYS A 133 8.06 -6.62 -12.09
N VAL A 134 7.63 -5.63 -11.30
CA VAL A 134 6.83 -5.86 -10.08
C VAL A 134 5.48 -6.49 -10.44
N LEU A 135 4.76 -5.96 -11.42
CA LEU A 135 3.44 -6.48 -11.82
C LEU A 135 3.50 -7.87 -12.45
N VAL A 136 4.53 -8.15 -13.25
CA VAL A 136 4.76 -9.48 -13.83
C VAL A 136 5.03 -10.49 -12.72
N SER A 137 5.93 -10.18 -11.79
CA SER A 137 6.18 -11.00 -10.60
C SER A 137 4.92 -11.17 -9.74
N SER A 138 4.11 -10.11 -9.71
CA SER A 138 2.84 -10.06 -8.99
C SER A 138 1.67 -10.73 -9.72
N SER A 139 1.89 -11.29 -10.92
CA SER A 139 0.84 -11.93 -11.73
C SER A 139 1.08 -13.44 -11.94
N SER A 140 2.04 -14.03 -11.22
CA SER A 140 2.43 -15.43 -11.44
C SER A 140 1.31 -16.42 -11.14
N THR A 141 0.45 -16.12 -10.17
CA THR A 141 -0.61 -17.03 -9.71
C THR A 141 -1.99 -16.48 -10.08
N PRO A 142 -2.99 -17.35 -10.34
CA PRO A 142 -4.35 -16.90 -10.66
C PRO A 142 -4.97 -16.07 -9.55
N GLU A 143 -4.71 -16.39 -8.28
CA GLU A 143 -5.20 -15.61 -7.13
C GLU A 143 -4.62 -14.18 -7.10
N MET A 144 -3.30 -14.03 -7.31
CA MET A 144 -2.71 -12.69 -7.36
C MET A 144 -3.20 -11.90 -8.57
N ARG A 145 -3.44 -12.56 -9.71
CA ARG A 145 -4.07 -11.92 -10.87
C ARG A 145 -5.44 -11.36 -10.52
N ARG A 146 -6.26 -12.05 -9.73
CA ARG A 146 -7.55 -11.52 -9.26
C ARG A 146 -7.40 -10.30 -8.35
N ASN A 147 -6.45 -10.34 -7.42
CA ASN A 147 -6.18 -9.18 -6.55
C ASN A 147 -5.71 -7.94 -7.34
N LEU A 148 -5.08 -8.14 -8.51
CA LEU A 148 -4.67 -7.06 -9.40
C LEU A 148 -5.80 -6.58 -10.33
N LYS A 149 -6.95 -7.28 -10.38
CA LYS A 149 -8.06 -6.94 -11.28
C LYS A 149 -8.71 -5.59 -10.98
N PRO A 150 -8.97 -5.18 -9.73
CA PRO A 150 -9.53 -3.85 -9.43
C PRO A 150 -8.65 -2.70 -9.92
N ILE A 151 -7.33 -2.87 -9.83
CA ILE A 151 -6.36 -1.89 -10.35
C ILE A 151 -6.47 -1.83 -11.89
N GLN A 152 -6.54 -2.97 -12.54
CA GLN A 152 -6.70 -3.07 -14.00
C GLN A 152 -8.01 -2.48 -14.52
N ASP A 153 -9.10 -2.63 -13.77
CA ASP A 153 -10.38 -2.01 -14.06
C ASP A 153 -10.32 -0.49 -13.91
N LEU A 154 -9.66 0.00 -12.85
CA LEU A 154 -9.45 1.43 -12.64
C LEU A 154 -8.65 2.08 -13.79
N PHE A 155 -7.62 1.40 -14.30
CA PHE A 155 -6.81 1.87 -15.43
C PHE A 155 -7.37 1.45 -16.81
N ASN A 156 -8.47 0.71 -16.84
CA ASN A 156 -9.12 0.16 -18.02
C ASN A 156 -8.15 -0.59 -18.95
N CYS A 157 -7.36 -1.50 -18.39
CA CYS A 157 -6.36 -2.30 -19.10
C CYS A 157 -6.39 -3.77 -18.65
N CYS A 158 -5.75 -4.68 -19.38
CA CYS A 158 -5.57 -6.06 -18.94
C CYS A 158 -4.13 -6.56 -19.12
N GLY A 159 -3.49 -6.93 -18.01
CA GLY A 159 -2.08 -7.33 -17.97
C GLY A 159 -1.08 -6.18 -18.10
N ALA A 160 0.12 -6.39 -17.54
CA ALA A 160 1.22 -5.42 -17.63
C ALA A 160 2.00 -5.54 -18.95
N THR A 161 1.98 -6.72 -19.56
CA THR A 161 2.66 -7.08 -20.81
C THR A 161 1.76 -7.97 -21.66
N PHE A 162 2.10 -8.17 -22.93
CA PHE A 162 1.34 -9.09 -23.78
C PHE A 162 1.32 -10.53 -23.22
N SER A 163 2.43 -11.00 -22.66
CA SER A 163 2.52 -12.34 -22.06
C SER A 163 1.60 -12.49 -20.85
N THR A 164 1.59 -11.50 -19.95
CA THR A 164 0.72 -11.54 -18.78
C THR A 164 -0.75 -11.42 -19.16
N LYS A 165 -1.08 -10.57 -20.13
CA LYS A 165 -2.44 -10.44 -20.67
C LYS A 165 -3.05 -11.78 -21.11
N GLN A 166 -2.28 -12.67 -21.76
CA GLN A 166 -2.79 -14.00 -22.14
C GLN A 166 -3.18 -14.85 -20.92
N LEU A 167 -2.43 -14.76 -19.82
CA LEU A 167 -2.77 -15.42 -18.56
C LEU A 167 -4.09 -14.89 -17.99
N TYR A 168 -4.29 -13.56 -18.01
CA TYR A 168 -5.54 -12.96 -17.55
C TYR A 168 -6.74 -13.33 -18.44
N ILE A 169 -6.55 -13.46 -19.76
CA ILE A 169 -7.61 -13.94 -20.67
C ILE A 169 -7.94 -15.41 -20.38
N SER A 170 -6.93 -16.26 -20.18
CA SER A 170 -7.11 -17.67 -19.86
C SER A 170 -7.90 -17.88 -18.57
N ASP A 171 -7.71 -17.01 -17.59
CA ASP A 171 -8.41 -17.04 -16.31
C ASP A 171 -9.82 -16.40 -16.36
N GLY A 172 -10.25 -15.91 -17.53
CA GLY A 172 -11.53 -15.21 -17.68
C GLY A 172 -11.57 -13.84 -17.00
N LEU A 173 -10.41 -13.25 -16.70
CA LEU A 173 -10.29 -12.00 -15.94
C LEU A 173 -10.20 -10.75 -16.81
N CYS A 174 -10.18 -10.82 -18.14
CA CYS A 174 -10.24 -9.62 -18.99
C CYS A 174 -11.66 -9.40 -19.56
N THR A 175 -12.13 -8.16 -19.60
CA THR A 175 -13.32 -7.79 -20.40
C THR A 175 -12.97 -7.56 -21.87
N GLU A 176 -13.95 -7.66 -22.78
CA GLU A 176 -13.76 -7.42 -24.22
C GLU A 176 -13.19 -6.03 -24.52
N ALA A 177 -13.57 -5.01 -23.74
CA ALA A 177 -13.07 -3.64 -23.89
C ALA A 177 -11.57 -3.52 -23.54
N GLN A 178 -11.08 -4.32 -22.60
CA GLN A 178 -9.68 -4.29 -22.13
C GLN A 178 -8.76 -5.20 -22.94
N LYS A 179 -9.32 -6.10 -23.76
CA LYS A 179 -8.55 -7.07 -24.56
C LYS A 179 -7.57 -6.46 -25.55
N ASN A 180 -7.57 -5.15 -25.80
CA ASN A 180 -6.60 -4.50 -26.68
C ASN A 180 -5.61 -3.58 -25.94
N MET A 181 -5.75 -3.41 -24.62
CA MET A 181 -5.01 -2.39 -23.86
C MET A 181 -4.22 -3.04 -22.72
N VAL A 182 -2.88 -2.97 -22.79
CA VAL A 182 -1.99 -3.36 -21.65
C VAL A 182 -1.56 -2.11 -20.89
N LEU A 183 -1.25 -2.27 -19.61
CA LEU A 183 -0.96 -1.15 -18.69
C LEU A 183 0.17 -0.22 -19.20
N VAL A 184 1.17 -0.76 -19.90
CA VAL A 184 2.29 0.02 -20.48
C VAL A 184 1.81 1.10 -21.43
N PHE A 185 0.83 0.78 -22.29
CA PHE A 185 0.30 1.75 -23.26
C PHE A 185 -0.49 2.88 -22.59
N LYS A 186 -0.93 2.70 -21.35
CA LYS A 186 -1.59 3.75 -20.55
C LYS A 186 -0.60 4.65 -19.81
N MET A 187 0.66 4.23 -19.68
CA MET A 187 1.71 4.94 -18.93
C MET A 187 2.67 5.74 -19.83
N GLN A 188 2.61 5.55 -21.15
CA GLN A 188 3.26 6.39 -22.16
C GLN A 188 2.39 7.60 -22.52
#